data_AF-A0A9E0DFH8-F1
#
_entry.id   AF-A0A9E0DFH8-F1
#
_cell.length_a   1.000
_cell.length_b   1.000
_cell.length_c   1.000
_cell.angle_alpha   90.00
_cell.angle_beta   90.00
_cell.angle_gamma   90.00
#
_symmetry.space_group_name_H-M   'P 1'
#
loop_
_entity.id
_entity.type
_entity.pdbx_description
1 polymer ?
#
loop_
_entity_poly.entity_id
_entity_poly.type
_entity_poly.pdbx_seq_one_letter_code
_entity_poly.pdbx_strand_id
1 'polypeptide(L)'
;MPTTLQDLSTIIWKEWKELLSLRGSTRSGIMGLVLSVGIFGILLPVQLGAELVRSPNLLLFWAWVPLFLVITVIADAFAGERERHTLETLLATRLSDQAILLGKIGAAVLYGWGLTLVSLVLGLITVNIMNSIQGWTDGLILFPAITFLGVIGASFLASWMAAGAGVLVSLRAATVRQAQQSLSIGIMVLFFGSIYGVRALPHSVQLRLLTFVADLGTPGLFFLAGLILLTIDLILLFAALARFRRNRLVDG
;
A
#
# COMPACT_ATOMS: atom_id res chain seq x y z
N MET A 1 20.52 -21.91 -17.04
CA MET A 1 20.79 -20.94 -15.97
C MET A 1 19.46 -20.28 -15.67
N PRO A 2 18.94 -20.30 -14.43
CA PRO A 2 17.70 -19.57 -14.15
C PRO A 2 17.94 -18.09 -14.48
N THR A 3 17.01 -17.51 -15.23
CA THR A 3 17.06 -16.09 -15.58
C THR A 3 16.60 -15.28 -14.37
N THR A 4 17.09 -14.05 -14.23
CA THR A 4 16.70 -13.13 -13.13
C THR A 4 15.18 -13.00 -12.96
N LEU A 5 14.42 -13.15 -14.05
CA LEU A 5 12.96 -13.16 -14.06
C LEU A 5 12.34 -14.44 -13.46
N GLN A 6 12.91 -15.62 -13.72
CA GLN A 6 12.46 -16.89 -13.14
C GLN A 6 12.74 -16.95 -11.64
N ASP A 7 13.88 -16.43 -11.22
CA ASP A 7 14.22 -16.30 -9.80
C ASP A 7 13.25 -15.34 -9.10
N LEU A 8 12.97 -14.18 -9.70
CA LEU A 8 12.03 -13.21 -9.18
C LEU A 8 10.62 -13.80 -9.02
N SER A 9 10.09 -14.46 -10.04
CA SER A 9 8.74 -15.04 -9.99
C SER A 9 8.65 -16.19 -8.98
N THR A 10 9.71 -16.97 -8.82
CA THR A 10 9.80 -18.04 -7.82
C THR A 10 9.72 -17.47 -6.40
N ILE A 11 10.42 -16.36 -6.14
CA ILE A 11 10.40 -15.69 -4.83
C ILE A 11 9.02 -15.09 -4.58
N ILE A 12 8.44 -14.36 -5.55
CA ILE A 12 7.10 -13.80 -5.42
C ILE A 12 6.08 -14.91 -5.12
N TRP A 13 6.14 -16.02 -5.85
CA TRP A 13 5.23 -17.15 -5.65
C TRP A 13 5.39 -17.81 -4.28
N LYS A 14 6.64 -17.98 -3.81
CA LYS A 14 6.95 -18.49 -2.48
C LYS A 14 6.36 -17.57 -1.40
N GLU A 15 6.66 -16.28 -1.46
CA GLU A 15 6.16 -15.27 -0.50
C GLU A 15 4.62 -15.21 -0.52
N TRP A 16 4.01 -15.23 -1.71
CA TRP A 16 2.55 -15.25 -1.85
C TRP A 16 1.91 -16.46 -1.14
N LYS A 17 2.49 -17.65 -1.31
CA LYS A 17 2.04 -18.86 -0.59
C LYS A 17 2.23 -18.74 0.92
N GLU A 18 3.34 -18.16 1.37
CA GLU A 18 3.60 -17.93 2.79
C GLU A 18 2.59 -16.96 3.40
N LEU A 19 2.24 -15.88 2.69
CA LEU A 19 1.21 -14.92 3.11
C LEU A 19 -0.17 -15.56 3.19
N LEU A 20 -0.54 -16.40 2.22
CA LEU A 20 -1.81 -17.12 2.23
C LEU A 20 -1.86 -18.24 3.28
N SER A 21 -0.72 -18.83 3.63
CA SER A 21 -0.63 -19.89 4.65
C SER A 21 -0.54 -19.36 6.08
N LEU A 22 -0.57 -18.03 6.28
CA LEU A 22 -0.80 -17.34 7.55
C LEU A 22 -0.04 -17.94 8.76
N ARG A 23 1.28 -18.07 8.63
CA ARG A 23 2.15 -18.62 9.67
C ARG A 23 2.08 -17.79 10.97
N GLY A 24 1.64 -18.42 12.05
CA GLY A 24 1.84 -17.98 13.45
C GLY A 24 0.56 -17.73 14.25
N SER A 25 -0.54 -17.37 13.58
CA SER A 25 -1.88 -17.24 14.16
C SER A 25 -2.88 -17.07 13.01
N THR A 26 -3.27 -18.17 12.39
CA THR A 26 -4.24 -18.20 11.27
C THR A 26 -5.50 -17.41 11.60
N ARG A 27 -5.93 -17.43 12.87
CA ARG A 27 -7.08 -16.67 13.36
C ARG A 27 -6.84 -15.16 13.34
N SER A 28 -5.67 -14.68 13.76
CA SER A 28 -5.37 -13.24 13.78
C SER A 28 -5.22 -12.66 12.38
N GLY A 29 -4.53 -13.39 11.48
CA GLY A 29 -4.34 -12.95 10.10
C GLY A 29 -5.62 -12.92 9.27
N ILE A 30 -6.45 -13.98 9.35
CA ILE A 30 -7.77 -14.00 8.69
C ILE A 30 -8.66 -12.91 9.27
N MET A 31 -8.68 -12.74 10.59
CA MET A 31 -9.50 -11.71 11.22
C MET A 31 -9.07 -10.31 10.79
N GLY A 32 -7.77 -10.03 10.69
CA GLY A 32 -7.26 -8.76 10.15
C GLY A 32 -7.67 -8.52 8.70
N LEU A 33 -7.62 -9.54 7.85
CA LEU A 33 -8.08 -9.47 6.46
C LEU A 33 -9.59 -9.21 6.36
N VAL A 34 -10.39 -9.99 7.08
CA VAL A 34 -11.86 -9.86 7.11
C VAL A 34 -12.27 -8.50 7.65
N LEU A 35 -11.61 -8.03 8.72
CA LEU A 35 -11.85 -6.69 9.26
C LEU A 35 -11.47 -5.62 8.24
N SER A 36 -10.33 -5.73 7.57
CA SER A 36 -9.90 -4.74 6.58
C SER A 36 -10.87 -4.66 5.40
N VAL A 37 -11.20 -5.82 4.80
CA VAL A 37 -12.16 -5.89 3.68
C VAL A 37 -13.56 -5.48 4.12
N GLY A 38 -13.99 -5.83 5.34
CA GLY A 38 -15.27 -5.42 5.89
C GLY A 38 -15.33 -3.91 6.15
N ILE A 39 -14.27 -3.30 6.67
CA ILE A 39 -14.21 -1.86 6.93
C ILE A 39 -14.18 -1.08 5.61
N PHE A 40 -13.20 -1.36 4.75
CA PHE A 40 -12.99 -0.59 3.52
C PHE A 40 -13.98 -0.94 2.42
N GLY A 41 -14.40 -2.20 2.33
CA GLY A 41 -15.30 -2.69 1.29
C GLY A 41 -16.77 -2.68 1.66
N ILE A 42 -17.15 -2.55 2.94
CA ILE A 42 -18.58 -2.55 3.34
C ILE A 42 -18.91 -1.36 4.24
N LEU A 43 -18.34 -1.27 5.44
CA LEU A 43 -18.75 -0.28 6.45
C LEU A 43 -18.55 1.16 5.98
N LEU A 44 -17.41 1.49 5.38
CA LEU A 44 -17.15 2.83 4.85
C LEU A 44 -18.05 3.16 3.65
N PRO A 45 -18.19 2.28 2.63
CA PRO A 45 -19.15 2.44 1.55
C PRO A 45 -20.61 2.64 2.01
N VAL A 46 -21.06 1.92 3.05
CA VAL A 46 -22.40 2.13 3.62
C VAL A 46 -22.55 3.52 4.23
N GLN A 47 -21.52 4.02 4.92
CA GLN A 47 -21.56 5.34 5.58
C GLN A 47 -21.47 6.49 4.59
N LEU A 48 -20.64 6.37 3.55
CA LEU A 48 -20.39 7.42 2.57
C LEU A 48 -21.40 7.38 1.40
N GLY A 49 -21.98 6.22 1.10
CA GLY A 49 -22.95 6.05 0.02
C GLY A 49 -22.38 6.45 -1.36
N ALA A 50 -23.22 7.07 -2.18
CA ALA A 50 -22.87 7.47 -3.54
C ALA A 50 -21.72 8.50 -3.61
N GLU A 51 -21.48 9.27 -2.55
CA GLU A 51 -20.39 10.25 -2.49
C GLU A 51 -19.02 9.59 -2.62
N LEU A 52 -18.87 8.33 -2.18
CA LEU A 52 -17.64 7.56 -2.36
C LEU A 52 -17.24 7.43 -3.84
N VAL A 53 -18.23 7.36 -4.74
CA VAL A 53 -18.00 7.20 -6.19
C VAL A 53 -18.02 8.54 -6.92
N ARG A 54 -18.85 9.48 -6.45
CA ARG A 54 -19.07 10.77 -7.11
C ARG A 54 -18.00 11.82 -6.77
N SER A 55 -17.41 11.75 -5.57
CA SER A 55 -16.45 12.74 -5.09
C SER A 55 -14.99 12.36 -5.42
N PRO A 56 -14.30 13.12 -6.29
CA PRO A 56 -12.87 12.89 -6.59
C PRO A 56 -11.97 12.90 -5.35
N ASN A 57 -12.32 13.72 -4.36
CA ASN A 57 -11.53 13.88 -3.14
C ASN A 57 -11.56 12.62 -2.27
N LEU A 58 -12.73 11.96 -2.19
CA LEU A 58 -12.88 10.69 -1.46
C LEU A 58 -12.20 9.53 -2.19
N LEU A 59 -11.77 9.73 -3.44
CA LEU A 59 -11.12 8.68 -4.23
C LEU A 59 -9.61 8.65 -3.98
N LEU A 60 -9.00 9.77 -3.57
CA LEU A 60 -7.63 9.81 -3.03
C LEU A 60 -7.50 9.03 -1.71
N PHE A 61 -8.60 8.81 -0.99
CA PHE A 61 -8.61 7.95 0.21
C PHE A 61 -8.13 6.53 -0.09
N TRP A 62 -8.49 5.98 -1.26
CA TRP A 62 -8.10 4.63 -1.66
C TRP A 62 -6.60 4.47 -1.86
N ALA A 63 -5.85 5.56 -2.09
CA ALA A 63 -4.40 5.53 -2.12
C ALA A 63 -3.79 5.31 -0.73
N TRP A 64 -4.50 5.60 0.36
CA TRP A 64 -3.99 5.38 1.73
C TRP A 64 -4.17 3.95 2.22
N VAL A 65 -5.23 3.27 1.78
CA VAL A 65 -5.55 1.89 2.16
C VAL A 65 -4.36 0.93 2.02
N PRO A 66 -3.66 0.83 0.87
CA PRO A 66 -2.55 -0.09 0.72
C PRO A 66 -1.39 0.24 1.65
N LEU A 67 -1.21 1.50 2.07
CA LEU A 67 -0.13 1.87 2.98
C LEU A 67 -0.26 1.14 4.32
N PHE A 68 -1.48 1.03 4.85
CA PHE A 68 -1.74 0.30 6.09
C PHE A 68 -1.61 -1.21 5.93
N LEU A 69 -2.04 -1.75 4.78
CA LEU A 69 -2.03 -3.19 4.53
C LEU A 69 -0.62 -3.75 4.27
N VAL A 70 0.24 -2.98 3.62
CA VAL A 70 1.59 -3.44 3.23
C VAL A 70 2.55 -3.51 4.41
N ILE A 71 2.41 -2.64 5.43
CA ILE A 71 3.36 -2.58 6.56
C ILE A 71 3.55 -3.93 7.23
N THR A 72 2.44 -4.61 7.55
CA THR A 72 2.47 -5.83 8.34
C THR A 72 3.27 -6.91 7.62
N VAL A 73 3.04 -7.03 6.31
CA VAL A 73 3.70 -7.97 5.40
C VAL A 73 5.18 -7.64 5.25
N ILE A 74 5.51 -6.40 4.89
CA ILE A 74 6.91 -6.05 4.58
C ILE A 74 7.79 -5.99 5.84
N ALA A 75 7.21 -5.71 7.00
CA ALA A 75 7.91 -5.78 8.28
C ALA A 75 8.30 -7.22 8.61
N ASP A 76 7.38 -8.19 8.48
CA ASP A 76 7.67 -9.61 8.73
C ASP A 76 8.67 -10.17 7.71
N ALA A 77 8.58 -9.73 6.44
CA ALA A 77 9.41 -10.24 5.35
C ALA A 77 10.93 -10.11 5.58
N PHE A 78 11.41 -9.14 6.37
CA PHE A 78 12.83 -9.00 6.71
C PHE A 78 13.09 -9.07 8.20
N ALA A 79 12.35 -8.30 9.01
CA ALA A 79 12.56 -8.30 10.46
C ALA A 79 12.13 -9.64 11.08
N GLY A 80 11.13 -10.32 10.51
CA GLY A 80 10.69 -11.63 10.98
C GLY A 80 11.70 -12.72 10.67
N GLU A 81 12.34 -12.66 9.51
CA GLU A 81 13.45 -13.58 9.18
C GLU A 81 14.68 -13.34 10.07
N ARG A 82 14.93 -12.08 10.44
CA ARG A 82 15.99 -11.72 11.41
C ARG A 82 15.68 -12.28 12.79
N GLU A 83 14.47 -12.00 13.29
CA GLU A 83 14.00 -12.42 14.60
C GLU A 83 13.99 -13.95 14.76
N ARG A 84 13.75 -14.69 13.66
CA ARG A 84 13.77 -16.16 13.63
C ARG A 84 15.15 -16.77 13.32
N HIS A 85 16.19 -15.94 13.17
CA HIS A 85 17.54 -16.37 12.76
C HIS A 85 17.57 -17.19 11.45
N THR A 86 16.62 -16.94 10.54
CA THR A 86 16.54 -17.62 9.24
C THR A 86 17.07 -16.77 8.08
N LEU A 87 17.63 -15.59 8.38
CA LEU A 87 18.32 -14.79 7.36
C LEU A 87 19.53 -15.54 6.79
N GLU A 88 20.29 -16.25 7.63
CA GLU A 88 21.50 -16.96 7.21
C GLU A 88 21.22 -18.09 6.21
N THR A 89 20.09 -18.78 6.35
CA THR A 89 19.66 -19.80 5.38
C THR A 89 19.18 -19.19 4.06
N LEU A 90 18.58 -18.00 4.08
CA LEU A 90 18.28 -17.22 2.88
C LEU A 90 19.55 -16.70 2.17
N LEU A 91 20.57 -16.36 2.95
CA LEU A 91 21.90 -15.95 2.47
C LEU A 91 22.71 -17.11 1.86
N ALA A 92 22.47 -18.35 2.30
CA ALA A 92 23.06 -19.55 1.74
C ALA A 92 22.43 -20.00 0.40
N THR A 93 21.33 -19.35 -0.01
CA THR A 93 20.61 -19.69 -1.25
C THR A 93 21.32 -19.07 -2.47
N ARG A 94 21.37 -19.79 -3.60
CA ARG A 94 22.03 -19.34 -4.85
C ARG A 94 21.38 -18.13 -5.54
N LEU A 95 20.32 -17.56 -4.97
CA LEU A 95 19.57 -16.44 -5.54
C LEU A 95 20.36 -15.13 -5.38
N SER A 96 20.21 -14.21 -6.33
CA SER A 96 20.81 -12.88 -6.24
C SER A 96 20.10 -11.99 -5.20
N ASP A 97 20.86 -11.10 -4.56
CA ASP A 97 20.36 -10.13 -3.58
C ASP A 97 19.20 -9.29 -4.13
N GLN A 98 19.33 -8.86 -5.38
CA GLN A 98 18.33 -8.06 -6.07
C GLN A 98 17.05 -8.87 -6.32
N ALA A 99 17.15 -10.15 -6.70
CA ALA A 99 15.98 -10.99 -6.89
C ALA A 99 15.21 -11.20 -5.59
N ILE A 100 15.92 -11.39 -4.46
CA ILE A 100 15.29 -11.52 -3.13
C ILE A 100 14.57 -10.22 -2.74
N LEU A 101 15.28 -9.10 -2.83
CA LEU A 101 14.72 -7.80 -2.46
C LEU A 101 13.48 -7.46 -3.32
N LEU A 102 13.62 -7.53 -4.64
CA LEU A 102 12.55 -7.21 -5.58
C LEU A 102 11.39 -8.20 -5.46
N GLY A 103 11.67 -9.48 -5.16
CA GLY A 103 10.63 -10.49 -4.97
C GLY A 103 9.80 -10.22 -3.72
N LYS A 104 10.43 -9.85 -2.61
CA LYS A 104 9.74 -9.46 -1.37
C LYS A 104 8.93 -8.17 -1.53
N ILE A 105 9.51 -7.15 -2.17
CA ILE A 105 8.78 -5.92 -2.51
C ILE A 105 7.58 -6.25 -3.39
N GLY A 106 7.78 -7.00 -4.48
CA GLY A 106 6.73 -7.38 -5.42
C GLY A 106 5.59 -8.15 -4.75
N ALA A 107 5.91 -9.12 -3.89
CA ALA A 107 4.89 -9.88 -3.16
C ALA A 107 4.07 -8.97 -2.21
N ALA A 108 4.73 -8.07 -1.47
CA ALA A 108 4.06 -7.14 -0.58
C ALA A 108 3.18 -6.12 -1.34
N VAL A 109 3.68 -5.59 -2.45
CA VAL A 109 2.96 -4.69 -3.36
C VAL A 109 1.70 -5.36 -3.90
N LEU A 110 1.84 -6.58 -4.45
CA LEU A 110 0.72 -7.34 -4.98
C LEU A 110 -0.32 -7.66 -3.90
N TYR A 111 0.13 -7.96 -2.68
CA TYR A 111 -0.77 -8.26 -1.57
C TYR A 111 -1.60 -7.03 -1.19
N GLY A 112 -0.95 -5.91 -0.90
CA GLY A 112 -1.63 -4.68 -0.47
C GLY A 112 -2.49 -4.07 -1.57
N TRP A 113 -1.97 -4.04 -2.80
CA TRP A 113 -2.72 -3.55 -3.95
C TRP A 113 -3.91 -4.45 -4.28
N GLY A 114 -3.71 -5.77 -4.31
CA GLY A 114 -4.78 -6.74 -4.58
C GLY A 114 -5.93 -6.64 -3.57
N LEU A 115 -5.62 -6.55 -2.27
CA LEU A 115 -6.65 -6.34 -1.24
C LEU A 115 -7.35 -5.00 -1.37
N THR A 116 -6.64 -3.95 -1.78
CA THR A 116 -7.24 -2.64 -2.06
C THR A 116 -8.21 -2.75 -3.23
N LEU A 117 -7.85 -3.43 -4.32
CA LEU A 117 -8.75 -3.66 -5.46
C LEU A 117 -9.97 -4.49 -5.08
N VAL A 118 -9.80 -5.55 -4.29
CA VAL A 118 -10.92 -6.35 -3.76
C VAL A 118 -11.85 -5.46 -2.93
N SER A 119 -11.30 -4.63 -2.05
CA SER A 119 -12.07 -3.71 -1.21
C SER A 119 -12.78 -2.64 -2.04
N LEU A 120 -12.15 -2.15 -3.11
CA LEU A 120 -12.74 -1.16 -4.01
C LEU A 120 -13.91 -1.74 -4.80
N VAL A 121 -13.74 -2.95 -5.35
CA VAL A 121 -14.82 -3.66 -6.06
C VAL A 121 -15.97 -3.97 -5.10
N LEU A 122 -15.66 -4.48 -3.90
CA LEU A 122 -16.67 -4.75 -2.89
C LEU A 122 -17.39 -3.46 -2.47
N GLY A 123 -16.67 -2.35 -2.30
CA GLY A 123 -17.25 -1.07 -1.97
C GLY A 123 -18.17 -0.53 -3.06
N LEU A 124 -17.81 -0.70 -4.33
CA LEU A 124 -18.68 -0.36 -5.45
C LEU A 124 -19.97 -1.19 -5.45
N ILE A 125 -19.86 -2.50 -5.18
CA ILE A 125 -21.02 -3.39 -5.02
C ILE A 125 -21.89 -2.90 -3.87
N THR A 126 -21.31 -2.61 -2.71
CA THR A 126 -22.03 -2.12 -1.53
C THR A 126 -22.76 -0.82 -1.80
N VAL A 127 -22.12 0.17 -2.46
CA VAL A 127 -22.78 1.43 -2.82
C VAL A 127 -23.99 1.18 -3.72
N ASN A 128 -23.87 0.30 -4.72
CA ASN A 128 -24.98 0.01 -5.62
C ASN A 128 -26.13 -0.75 -4.92
N ILE A 129 -25.83 -1.67 -4.00
CA ILE A 129 -26.85 -2.33 -3.18
C ILE A 129 -27.57 -1.29 -2.30
N MET A 130 -26.84 -0.39 -1.64
CA MET A 130 -27.44 0.66 -0.81
C MET A 130 -28.30 1.63 -1.63
N ASN A 131 -27.84 2.02 -2.82
CA ASN A 131 -28.59 2.87 -3.74
C ASN A 131 -29.94 2.23 -4.11
N SER A 132 -29.92 0.91 -4.40
CA SER A 132 -31.12 0.12 -4.71
C SER A 132 -32.08 0.02 -3.53
N ILE A 133 -31.59 -0.30 -2.33
CA ILE A 133 -32.43 -0.43 -1.11
C ILE A 133 -33.09 0.90 -0.75
N GLN A 134 -32.39 2.02 -0.92
CA GLN A 134 -32.93 3.34 -0.59
C GLN A 134 -33.89 3.90 -1.66
N GLY A 135 -34.12 3.18 -2.76
CA GLY A 135 -35.11 3.54 -3.78
C GLY A 135 -34.71 4.70 -4.72
N TRP A 136 -33.41 4.98 -4.84
CA TRP A 136 -32.92 6.06 -5.72
C TRP A 136 -32.94 5.58 -7.18
N THR A 137 -33.47 6.41 -8.08
CA THR A 137 -33.67 6.11 -9.51
C THR A 137 -32.43 6.33 -10.38
N ASP A 138 -31.28 6.66 -9.80
CA ASP A 138 -30.05 7.04 -10.53
C ASP A 138 -29.37 5.87 -11.28
N GLY A 139 -29.92 4.66 -11.23
CA GLY A 139 -29.37 3.49 -11.91
C GLY A 139 -28.06 2.99 -11.29
N LEU A 140 -27.24 2.30 -12.10
CA LEU A 140 -25.93 1.78 -11.69
C LEU A 140 -24.93 2.93 -11.56
N ILE A 141 -24.40 3.10 -10.35
CA ILE A 141 -23.37 4.08 -10.04
C ILE A 141 -22.00 3.43 -10.32
N LEU A 142 -21.25 3.99 -11.27
CA LEU A 142 -19.90 3.54 -11.63
C LEU A 142 -18.91 4.70 -11.50
N PHE A 143 -17.64 4.35 -11.21
CA PHE A 143 -16.57 5.34 -11.24
C PHE A 143 -16.39 5.88 -12.67
N PRO A 144 -16.16 7.19 -12.83
CA PRO A 144 -15.65 7.73 -14.09
C PRO A 144 -14.35 7.01 -14.47
N ALA A 145 -14.18 6.67 -15.76
CA ALA A 145 -13.07 5.84 -16.22
C ALA A 145 -11.69 6.39 -15.83
N ILE A 146 -11.49 7.71 -15.96
CA ILE A 146 -10.25 8.38 -15.56
C ILE A 146 -9.96 8.23 -14.06
N THR A 147 -11.01 8.30 -13.25
CA THR A 147 -10.90 8.22 -11.81
C THR A 147 -10.63 6.79 -11.35
N PHE A 148 -11.28 5.81 -11.98
CA PHE A 148 -11.01 4.40 -11.73
C PHE A 148 -9.55 4.05 -12.04
N LEU A 149 -9.05 4.46 -13.21
CA LEU A 149 -7.65 4.27 -13.59
C LEU A 149 -6.69 5.02 -12.66
N GLY A 150 -7.04 6.25 -12.28
CA GLY A 150 -6.29 7.06 -11.32
C GLY A 150 -6.15 6.38 -9.97
N VAL A 151 -7.23 5.79 -9.44
CA VAL A 151 -7.21 5.06 -8.17
C VAL A 151 -6.41 3.76 -8.28
N ILE A 152 -6.54 3.01 -9.37
CA ILE A 152 -5.75 1.80 -9.62
C ILE A 152 -4.25 2.14 -9.62
N GLY A 153 -3.85 3.18 -10.36
CA GLY A 153 -2.46 3.61 -10.45
C GLY A 153 -1.93 4.17 -9.12
N ALA A 154 -2.70 5.05 -8.47
CA ALA A 154 -2.30 5.66 -7.20
C ALA A 154 -2.18 4.63 -6.07
N SER A 155 -3.11 3.68 -5.98
CA SER A 155 -3.04 2.60 -4.98
C SER A 155 -1.88 1.65 -5.24
N PHE A 156 -1.51 1.41 -6.50
CA PHE A 156 -0.32 0.63 -6.84
C PHE A 156 0.98 1.34 -6.44
N LEU A 157 1.12 2.63 -6.76
CA LEU A 157 2.30 3.41 -6.35
C LEU A 157 2.35 3.56 -4.83
N ALA A 158 1.22 3.76 -4.16
CA ALA A 158 1.17 3.78 -2.71
C ALA A 158 1.62 2.44 -2.09
N SER A 159 1.18 1.29 -2.62
CA SER A 159 1.65 0.00 -2.11
C SER A 159 3.16 -0.19 -2.33
N TRP A 160 3.71 0.30 -3.45
CA TRP A 160 5.14 0.35 -3.69
C TRP A 160 5.85 1.24 -2.67
N MET A 161 5.37 2.46 -2.44
CA MET A 161 5.94 3.38 -1.44
C MET A 161 6.02 2.73 -0.07
N ALA A 162 4.92 2.10 0.38
CA ALA A 162 4.89 1.39 1.66
C ALA A 162 5.84 0.21 1.72
N ALA A 163 5.98 -0.56 0.64
CA ALA A 163 6.94 -1.66 0.57
C ALA A 163 8.39 -1.13 0.60
N GLY A 164 8.71 -0.09 -0.18
CA GLY A 164 10.03 0.50 -0.24
C GLY A 164 10.47 1.12 1.10
N ALA A 165 9.60 1.93 1.71
CA ALA A 165 9.83 2.46 3.06
C ALA A 165 9.92 1.32 4.10
N GLY A 166 9.04 0.33 3.96
CA GLY A 166 8.98 -0.90 4.73
C GLY A 166 10.31 -1.61 4.82
N VAL A 167 10.94 -1.87 3.67
CA VAL A 167 12.28 -2.46 3.57
C VAL A 167 13.29 -1.63 4.36
N LEU A 168 13.36 -0.32 4.12
CA LEU A 168 14.40 0.52 4.74
C LEU A 168 14.32 0.52 6.27
N VAL A 169 13.10 0.42 6.82
CA VAL A 169 12.86 0.33 8.25
C VAL A 169 13.13 -1.09 8.76
N SER A 170 12.61 -2.12 8.08
CA SER A 170 12.72 -3.52 8.53
C SER A 170 14.16 -4.05 8.47
N LEU A 171 14.98 -3.59 7.54
CA LEU A 171 16.42 -3.91 7.49
C LEU A 171 17.20 -3.40 8.72
N ARG A 172 16.66 -2.43 9.47
CA ARG A 172 17.28 -1.88 10.69
C ARG A 172 16.62 -2.32 11.99
N ALA A 173 15.44 -2.93 11.90
CA ALA A 173 14.70 -3.35 13.07
C ALA A 173 15.21 -4.69 13.58
N ALA A 174 15.28 -4.84 14.90
CA ALA A 174 15.63 -6.11 15.54
C ALA A 174 14.44 -7.07 15.60
N THR A 175 13.21 -6.54 15.62
CA THR A 175 11.97 -7.34 15.72
C THR A 175 10.91 -6.84 14.74
N VAL A 176 9.97 -7.71 14.39
CA VAL A 176 8.81 -7.36 13.55
C VAL A 176 7.99 -6.24 14.19
N ARG A 177 7.78 -6.32 15.51
CA ARG A 177 7.00 -5.32 16.25
C ARG A 177 7.63 -3.93 16.16
N GLN A 178 8.95 -3.83 16.30
CA GLN A 178 9.65 -2.55 16.17
C GLN A 178 9.51 -1.96 14.76
N ALA A 179 9.66 -2.79 13.72
CA ALA A 179 9.47 -2.35 12.34
C ALA A 179 8.05 -1.84 12.09
N GLN A 180 7.04 -2.60 12.53
CA GLN A 180 5.63 -2.22 12.37
C GLN A 180 5.29 -0.92 13.09
N GLN A 181 5.76 -0.73 14.34
CA GLN A 181 5.51 0.49 15.10
C GLN A 181 6.16 1.71 14.44
N SER A 182 7.42 1.59 14.01
CA SER A 182 8.13 2.67 13.32
C SER A 182 7.42 3.06 12.01
N LEU A 183 7.03 2.08 11.19
CA LEU A 183 6.28 2.32 9.97
C LEU A 183 4.90 2.90 10.23
N SER A 184 4.19 2.43 11.26
CA SER A 184 2.88 2.97 11.65
C SER A 184 2.97 4.43 12.08
N ILE A 185 3.99 4.79 12.86
CA ILE A 185 4.26 6.19 13.23
C ILE A 185 4.55 7.01 11.97
N GLY A 186 5.38 6.50 11.06
CA GLY A 186 5.68 7.17 9.78
C GLY A 186 4.44 7.45 8.94
N ILE A 187 3.56 6.45 8.78
CA ILE A 187 2.27 6.65 8.09
C ILE A 187 1.39 7.61 8.87
N MET A 188 1.32 7.51 10.19
CA MET A 188 0.46 8.37 10.99
C MET A 188 0.87 9.83 10.86
N VAL A 189 2.18 10.12 10.86
CA VAL A 189 2.74 11.45 10.56
C VAL A 189 2.41 11.87 9.14
N LEU A 190 2.53 10.99 8.14
CA LEU A 190 2.20 11.31 6.75
C LEU A 190 0.70 11.61 6.57
N PHE A 191 -0.17 10.77 7.15
CA PHE A 191 -1.62 10.86 7.06
C PHE A 191 -2.12 12.11 7.76
N PHE A 192 -1.85 12.25 9.07
CA PHE A 192 -2.30 13.43 9.81
C PHE A 192 -1.56 14.70 9.40
N GLY A 193 -0.28 14.60 9.04
CA GLY A 193 0.48 15.72 8.51
C GLY A 193 -0.09 16.24 7.20
N SER A 194 -0.57 15.38 6.31
CA SER A 194 -1.24 15.84 5.08
C SER A 194 -2.60 16.50 5.37
N ILE A 195 -3.41 15.94 6.27
CA ILE A 195 -4.74 16.46 6.60
C ILE A 195 -4.66 17.78 7.38
N TYR A 196 -3.85 17.82 8.44
CA TYR A 196 -3.75 19.00 9.32
C TYR A 196 -2.72 20.01 8.82
N GLY A 197 -1.69 19.58 8.08
CA GLY A 197 -0.67 20.47 7.55
C GLY A 197 -1.27 21.50 6.61
N VAL A 198 -2.18 21.10 5.72
CA VAL A 198 -2.89 22.05 4.83
C VAL A 198 -3.72 23.06 5.65
N ARG A 199 -4.38 22.60 6.73
CA ARG A 199 -5.19 23.46 7.61
C ARG A 199 -4.35 24.43 8.45
N ALA A 200 -3.10 24.09 8.73
CA ALA A 200 -2.17 24.93 9.50
C ALA A 200 -1.53 26.05 8.66
N LEU A 201 -1.62 25.98 7.32
CA LEU A 201 -1.07 27.02 6.44
C LEU A 201 -1.87 28.34 6.55
N PRO A 202 -1.25 29.51 6.29
CA PRO A 202 -1.96 30.78 6.23
C PRO A 202 -3.09 30.75 5.20
N HIS A 203 -4.21 31.46 5.47
CA HIS A 203 -5.37 31.49 4.57
C HIS A 203 -5.03 31.88 3.12
N SER A 204 -4.06 32.78 2.91
CA SER A 204 -3.60 33.17 1.57
C SER A 204 -2.96 32.01 0.81
N VAL A 205 -2.23 31.13 1.49
CA VAL A 205 -1.61 29.94 0.90
C VAL A 205 -2.67 28.87 0.65
N GLN A 206 -3.63 28.70 1.57
CA GLN A 206 -4.75 27.77 1.37
C GLN A 206 -5.56 28.13 0.12
N LEU A 207 -5.89 29.40 -0.08
CA LEU A 207 -6.60 29.86 -1.27
C LEU A 207 -5.83 29.58 -2.55
N ARG A 208 -4.50 29.82 -2.56
CA ARG A 208 -3.64 29.49 -3.72
C ARG A 208 -3.59 28.00 -4.01
N LEU A 209 -3.57 27.16 -2.98
CA LEU A 209 -3.61 25.70 -3.15
C LEU A 209 -4.96 25.26 -3.70
N LEU A 210 -6.06 25.81 -3.19
CA LEU A 210 -7.40 25.50 -3.69
C LEU A 210 -7.57 25.92 -5.15
N THR A 211 -7.10 27.11 -5.54
CA THR A 211 -7.15 27.55 -6.94
C THR A 211 -6.28 26.66 -7.82
N PHE A 212 -5.06 26.33 -7.38
CA PHE A 212 -4.18 25.41 -8.12
C PHE A 212 -4.79 24.02 -8.33
N VAL A 213 -5.43 23.47 -7.29
CA VAL A 213 -6.14 22.19 -7.36
C VAL A 213 -7.34 22.26 -8.31
N ALA A 214 -8.09 23.37 -8.28
CA ALA A 214 -9.21 23.59 -9.18
C ALA A 214 -8.75 23.71 -10.65
N ASP A 215 -7.65 24.44 -10.89
CA ASP A 215 -7.09 24.67 -12.23
C ASP A 215 -6.52 23.38 -12.85
N LEU A 216 -5.92 22.51 -12.05
CA LEU A 216 -5.44 21.20 -12.50
C LEU A 216 -6.58 20.25 -12.90
N GLY A 217 -7.71 20.36 -12.20
CA GLY A 217 -8.81 19.41 -12.28
C GLY A 217 -8.43 17.98 -11.88
N THR A 218 -9.40 17.08 -11.93
CA THR A 218 -9.23 15.68 -11.52
C THR A 218 -8.09 14.95 -12.27
N PRO A 219 -7.96 15.06 -13.61
CA PRO A 219 -6.87 14.36 -14.33
C PRO A 219 -5.49 14.91 -13.97
N GLY A 220 -5.35 16.23 -13.84
CA GLY A 220 -4.09 16.87 -13.49
C GLY A 220 -3.62 16.50 -12.07
N LEU A 221 -4.57 16.37 -11.13
CA LEU A 221 -4.28 15.90 -9.78
C LEU A 221 -3.75 14.47 -9.75
N PHE A 222 -4.40 13.55 -10.47
CA PHE A 222 -3.90 12.17 -10.56
C PHE A 222 -2.53 12.09 -11.21
N PHE A 223 -2.29 12.87 -12.27
CA PHE A 223 -1.00 12.92 -12.93
C PHE A 223 0.09 13.45 -11.99
N LEU A 224 -0.14 14.57 -11.31
CA LEU A 224 0.81 15.15 -10.36
C LEU A 224 1.07 14.22 -9.18
N ALA A 225 0.03 13.65 -8.58
CA ALA A 225 0.15 12.69 -7.48
C ALA A 225 0.93 11.45 -7.92
N GLY A 226 0.63 10.91 -9.10
CA GLY A 226 1.36 9.78 -9.69
C GLY A 226 2.83 10.11 -9.93
N LEU A 227 3.15 11.29 -10.44
CA LEU A 227 4.53 11.72 -10.66
C LEU A 227 5.30 11.83 -9.33
N ILE A 228 4.68 12.42 -8.30
CA ILE A 228 5.28 12.55 -6.97
C ILE A 228 5.53 11.17 -6.36
N LEU A 229 4.52 10.29 -6.34
CA LEU A 229 4.64 8.95 -5.79
C LEU A 229 5.69 8.13 -6.53
N LEU A 230 5.67 8.12 -7.87
CA LEU A 230 6.66 7.42 -8.67
C LEU A 230 8.09 7.91 -8.39
N THR A 231 8.27 9.22 -8.23
CA THR A 231 9.58 9.79 -7.87
C THR A 231 10.04 9.28 -6.51
N ILE A 232 9.16 9.27 -5.51
CA ILE A 232 9.44 8.73 -4.18
C ILE A 232 9.76 7.23 -4.26
N ASP A 233 8.98 6.45 -5.01
CA ASP A 233 9.16 5.00 -5.16
C ASP A 233 10.51 4.66 -5.78
N LEU A 234 10.92 5.40 -6.81
CA LEU A 234 12.23 5.24 -7.42
C LEU A 234 13.34 5.54 -6.41
N ILE A 235 13.24 6.65 -5.66
CA ILE A 235 14.21 6.99 -4.62
C ILE A 235 14.29 5.90 -3.55
N LEU A 236 13.15 5.41 -3.07
CA LEU A 236 13.07 4.35 -2.07
C LEU A 236 13.65 3.04 -2.61
N LEU A 237 13.35 2.69 -3.85
CA LEU A 237 13.90 1.48 -4.50
C LEU A 237 15.41 1.56 -4.63
N PHE A 238 15.96 2.68 -5.12
CA PHE A 238 17.40 2.87 -5.22
C PHE A 238 18.07 2.85 -3.84
N ALA A 239 17.47 3.49 -2.84
CA ALA A 239 17.97 3.44 -1.46
C ALA A 239 17.94 2.01 -0.89
N ALA A 240 16.89 1.25 -1.16
CA ALA A 240 16.76 -0.14 -0.75
C ALA A 240 17.83 -1.01 -1.42
N LEU A 241 18.00 -0.90 -2.74
CA LEU A 241 19.04 -1.62 -3.49
C LEU A 241 20.45 -1.26 -3.01
N ALA A 242 20.72 0.01 -2.70
CA ALA A 242 22.03 0.46 -2.25
C ALA A 242 22.37 -0.04 -0.84
N ARG A 243 21.37 -0.15 0.04
CA ARG A 243 21.52 -0.58 1.44
C ARG A 243 21.45 -2.09 1.61
N PHE A 244 20.73 -2.80 0.75
CA PHE A 244 20.64 -4.25 0.79
C PHE A 244 21.95 -4.86 0.29
N ARG A 245 22.91 -5.02 1.21
CA ARG A 245 24.18 -5.71 0.97
C ARG A 245 24.32 -6.86 1.97
N ARG A 246 24.34 -8.10 1.50
CA ARG A 246 24.36 -9.33 2.31
C ARG A 246 25.31 -9.29 3.51
N ASN A 247 26.51 -8.78 3.31
CA ASN A 247 27.59 -8.86 4.30
C ASN A 247 27.45 -7.91 5.50
N ARG A 248 26.45 -7.02 5.53
CA ARG A 248 26.24 -6.07 6.64
C ARG A 248 24.97 -6.31 7.44
N LEU A 249 24.20 -7.36 7.11
CA LEU A 249 22.93 -7.66 7.79
C LEU A 249 23.11 -8.45 9.10
N VAL A 250 24.30 -9.01 9.32
CA VAL A 250 24.66 -9.82 10.50
C VAL A 250 25.32 -8.98 11.60
N ASP A 251 25.90 -7.82 11.26
CA ASP A 251 26.70 -6.99 12.18
C ASP A 251 25.94 -5.84 12.86
N GLY A 252 24.61 -5.75 12.69
CA GLY A 252 23.79 -4.67 13.24
C GLY A 252 22.45 -5.15 13.76
#